data_AF-A0A482RII3-F1
#
_entry.id   AF-A0A482RII3-F1
#
_cell.length_a   1.000
_cell.length_b   1.000
_cell.length_c   1.000
_cell.angle_alpha   90.00
_cell.angle_beta   90.00
_cell.angle_gamma   90.00
#
_symmetry.space_group_name_H-M   'P 1'
#
loop_
_entity.id
_entity.type
_entity.pdbx_description
1 polymer ?
#
loop_
_entity_poly.entity_id
_entity_poly.type
_entity_poly.pdbx_seq_one_letter_code
_entity_poly.pdbx_strand_id
1 'polypeptide(L)'
;MPRYPLPHQRAHDAVLEGLIPAIVFTYTYPRLDIDVSKTINHLLKAPFCIHPKTGRVCVPLDADTVQDFDPAAAPQLRTLVTEVAALEASGVIPPATKEDVSEGVDRAQLIVSNTSLSKYMSFFANFVQRLERTATDKFRRERERAAGWTADF
;
A
#
# COMPACT_ATOMS: atom_id res chain seq x y z
N MET A 1 2.96 14.87 55.34
CA MET A 1 4.07 13.91 55.20
C MET A 1 3.78 13.00 54.02
N PRO A 2 4.58 13.01 52.94
CA PRO A 2 4.41 12.03 51.87
C PRO A 2 4.77 10.65 52.43
N ARG A 3 3.84 9.70 52.37
CA ARG A 3 4.10 8.32 52.80
C ARG A 3 5.00 7.69 51.73
N TYR A 4 6.23 7.36 52.07
CA TYR A 4 7.08 6.55 51.22
C TYR A 4 6.52 5.13 51.14
N PRO A 5 6.31 4.56 49.94
CA PRO A 5 5.77 3.21 49.80
C PRO A 5 6.75 2.17 50.36
N LEU A 6 6.21 1.17 51.04
CA LEU A 6 6.98 0.10 51.68
C LEU A 6 7.67 -0.78 50.61
N PRO A 7 8.79 -1.46 50.93
CA PRO A 7 9.57 -2.22 49.94
C PRO A 7 8.78 -3.28 49.18
N HIS A 8 7.80 -3.92 49.83
CA HIS A 8 6.90 -4.88 49.18
C HIS A 8 5.92 -4.19 48.21
N GLN A 9 5.41 -2.99 48.57
CA GLN A 9 4.56 -2.20 47.68
C GLN A 9 5.31 -1.76 46.42
N ARG A 10 6.59 -1.36 46.55
CA ARG A 10 7.44 -1.02 45.40
C ARG A 10 7.63 -2.17 44.40
N ALA A 11 7.70 -3.42 44.88
CA ALA A 11 7.82 -4.59 44.01
C ALA A 11 6.50 -4.89 43.27
N HIS A 12 5.36 -4.75 43.94
CA HIS A 12 4.04 -4.85 43.31
C HIS A 12 3.83 -3.76 42.25
N ASP A 13 4.19 -2.51 42.57
CA ASP A 13 4.08 -1.39 41.65
C ASP A 13 4.96 -1.60 40.41
N ALA A 14 6.21 -2.06 40.58
CA ALA A 14 7.11 -2.37 39.46
C ALA A 14 6.61 -3.53 38.58
N VAL A 15 5.97 -4.56 39.17
CA VAL A 15 5.35 -5.66 38.42
C VAL A 15 4.15 -5.16 37.63
N LEU A 16 3.30 -4.32 38.23
CA LEU A 16 2.14 -3.73 37.57
C LEU A 16 2.55 -2.75 36.46
N GLU A 17 3.63 -1.99 36.65
CA GLU A 17 4.23 -1.10 35.64
C GLU A 17 4.66 -1.86 34.38
N GLY A 18 5.20 -3.08 34.51
CA GLY A 18 5.56 -3.93 33.37
C GLY A 18 4.38 -4.71 32.77
N LEU A 19 3.38 -5.02 33.59
CA LEU A 19 2.25 -5.87 33.19
C LEU A 19 1.32 -5.15 32.20
N ILE A 20 1.02 -3.86 32.43
CA ILE A 20 0.13 -3.10 31.54
C ILE A 20 0.70 -3.02 30.11
N PRO A 21 1.96 -2.60 29.89
CA PRO A 21 2.58 -2.63 28.57
C PRO A 21 2.60 -4.04 27.95
N ALA A 22 2.89 -5.08 28.73
CA ALA A 22 2.89 -6.46 28.24
C ALA A 22 1.51 -6.89 27.73
N ILE A 23 0.44 -6.55 28.45
CA ILE A 23 -0.94 -6.79 28.01
C ILE A 23 -1.20 -6.00 26.72
N VAL A 24 -0.92 -4.71 26.67
CA VAL A 24 -1.12 -3.89 25.47
C VAL A 24 -0.40 -4.50 24.27
N PHE A 25 0.89 -4.81 24.37
CA PHE A 25 1.63 -5.44 23.27
C PHE A 25 1.06 -6.80 22.87
N THR A 26 0.65 -7.63 23.82
CA THR A 26 0.09 -8.95 23.53
C THR A 26 -1.19 -8.88 22.69
N TYR A 27 -2.02 -7.86 22.92
CA TYR A 27 -3.33 -7.73 22.27
C TYR A 27 -3.36 -6.76 21.09
N THR A 28 -2.46 -5.78 21.02
CA THR A 28 -2.53 -4.71 20.01
C THR A 28 -1.31 -4.65 19.09
N TYR A 29 -0.18 -5.27 19.44
CA TYR A 29 0.99 -5.26 18.58
C TYR A 29 0.77 -6.15 17.34
N PRO A 30 1.20 -5.72 16.14
CA PRO A 30 1.05 -6.52 14.93
C PRO A 30 1.85 -7.83 15.03
N ARG A 31 1.19 -8.94 14.74
CA ARG A 31 1.84 -10.25 14.60
C ARG A 31 2.44 -10.35 13.20
N LEU A 32 3.77 -10.29 13.13
CA LEU A 32 4.49 -10.36 11.86
C LEU A 32 4.70 -11.80 11.44
N ASP A 33 4.32 -12.13 10.20
CA ASP A 33 4.71 -13.38 9.56
C ASP A 33 6.18 -13.29 9.18
N ILE A 34 7.05 -13.90 9.98
CA ILE A 34 8.49 -13.72 9.86
C ILE A 34 9.05 -14.35 8.57
N ASP A 35 8.41 -15.39 8.04
CA ASP A 35 8.94 -16.13 6.89
C ASP A 35 8.82 -15.35 5.58
N VAL A 36 7.95 -14.34 5.54
CA VAL A 36 7.82 -13.41 4.40
C VAL A 36 8.96 -12.38 4.34
N SER A 37 9.75 -12.22 5.42
CA SER A 37 10.80 -11.20 5.55
C SER A 37 12.21 -11.75 5.75
N LYS A 38 12.38 -13.06 6.01
CA LYS A 38 13.70 -13.68 6.26
C LYS A 38 14.54 -13.93 5.02
N THR A 39 13.90 -14.26 3.90
CA THR A 39 14.60 -14.69 2.68
C THR A 39 14.23 -13.81 1.50
N ILE A 40 15.20 -13.55 0.62
CA ILE A 40 15.01 -12.68 -0.55
C ILE A 40 14.18 -13.32 -1.67
N ASN A 41 13.95 -14.64 -1.60
CA ASN A 41 13.26 -15.41 -2.65
C ASN A 41 11.78 -15.66 -2.32
N HIS A 42 11.24 -15.04 -1.27
CA HIS A 42 9.86 -15.21 -0.90
C HIS A 42 8.92 -14.60 -1.95
N LEU A 43 7.99 -15.40 -2.47
CA LEU A 43 7.01 -14.92 -3.46
C LEU A 43 5.83 -14.28 -2.74
N LEU A 44 5.61 -12.99 -2.99
CA LEU A 44 4.46 -12.25 -2.48
C LEU A 44 3.44 -12.00 -3.58
N LYS A 45 2.18 -11.86 -3.18
CA LYS A 45 1.08 -11.47 -4.08
C LYS A 45 1.37 -10.10 -4.70
N ALA A 46 1.23 -9.99 -6.02
CA ALA A 46 1.35 -8.71 -6.71
C ALA A 46 0.14 -7.78 -6.39
N PRO A 47 0.36 -6.46 -6.39
CA PRO A 47 -0.73 -5.48 -6.31
C PRO A 47 -1.78 -5.69 -7.41
N PHE A 48 -3.02 -5.31 -7.13
CA PHE A 48 -4.19 -5.41 -8.01
C PHE A 48 -4.61 -6.83 -8.42
N CYS A 49 -3.94 -7.89 -7.95
CA CYS A 49 -4.40 -9.25 -8.15
C CYS A 49 -5.76 -9.51 -7.48
N ILE A 50 -6.66 -10.20 -8.18
CA ILE A 50 -7.96 -10.63 -7.63
C ILE A 50 -7.75 -11.73 -6.59
N HIS A 51 -8.36 -11.60 -5.42
CA HIS A 51 -8.35 -12.66 -4.42
C HIS A 51 -9.40 -13.73 -4.79
N PRO A 52 -9.01 -15.01 -5.00
CA PRO A 52 -9.86 -16.00 -5.67
C PRO A 52 -11.14 -16.31 -4.90
N LYS A 53 -11.11 -16.31 -3.56
CA LYS A 53 -12.28 -16.64 -2.74
C LYS A 53 -13.27 -15.48 -2.58
N THR A 54 -12.78 -14.23 -2.62
CA THR A 54 -13.62 -13.05 -2.32
C THR A 54 -13.96 -12.24 -3.57
N GLY A 55 -13.23 -12.45 -4.67
CA GLY A 55 -13.35 -11.65 -5.88
C GLY A 55 -12.89 -10.19 -5.72
N ARG A 56 -12.33 -9.82 -4.56
CA ARG A 56 -11.85 -8.47 -4.27
C ARG A 56 -10.48 -8.22 -4.92
N VAL A 57 -10.28 -6.99 -5.39
CA VAL A 57 -9.01 -6.50 -5.89
C VAL A 57 -8.08 -6.22 -4.70
N CYS A 58 -6.82 -6.68 -4.76
CA CYS A 58 -5.81 -6.29 -3.76
C CYS A 58 -5.28 -4.88 -4.06
N VAL A 59 -5.99 -3.90 -3.54
CA VAL A 59 -5.68 -2.47 -3.71
C VAL A 59 -4.57 -2.01 -2.77
N PRO A 60 -3.73 -1.03 -3.18
CA PRO A 60 -2.80 -0.36 -2.28
C PRO A 60 -3.55 0.42 -1.20
N LEU A 61 -2.96 0.48 0.00
CA LEU A 61 -3.49 1.23 1.13
C LEU A 61 -2.65 2.48 1.35
N ASP A 62 -3.35 3.60 1.56
CA ASP A 62 -2.74 4.86 1.93
C ASP A 62 -2.62 4.92 3.46
N ALA A 63 -1.40 5.12 3.96
CA ALA A 63 -1.11 5.14 5.40
C ALA A 63 -1.81 6.30 6.11
N ASP A 64 -2.01 7.43 5.42
CA ASP A 64 -2.62 8.63 5.99
C ASP A 64 -4.14 8.48 6.17
N THR A 65 -4.78 7.62 5.38
CA THR A 65 -6.23 7.39 5.38
C THR A 65 -6.62 5.94 5.73
N VAL A 66 -5.67 5.13 6.22
CA VAL A 66 -5.87 3.69 6.47
C VAL A 66 -6.94 3.41 7.52
N GLN A 67 -7.17 4.33 8.45
CA GLN A 67 -8.18 4.19 9.50
C GLN A 67 -9.61 4.17 8.92
N ASP A 68 -9.82 4.80 7.76
CA ASP A 68 -11.10 4.87 7.07
C ASP A 68 -11.29 3.73 6.05
N PHE A 69 -10.29 2.84 5.90
CA PHE A 69 -10.35 1.75 4.95
C PHE A 69 -11.26 0.62 5.46
N ASP A 70 -12.37 0.39 4.75
CA ASP A 70 -13.23 -0.79 4.94
C ASP A 70 -12.84 -1.92 3.97
N PRO A 71 -12.32 -3.06 4.46
CA PRO A 71 -12.01 -4.23 3.63
C PRO A 71 -13.24 -4.82 2.93
N ALA A 72 -14.44 -4.66 3.49
CA ALA A 72 -15.66 -5.20 2.92
C ALA A 72 -16.07 -4.44 1.65
N ALA A 73 -15.84 -3.12 1.63
CA ALA A 73 -16.11 -2.19 0.54
C ALA A 73 -15.02 -2.16 -0.56
N ALA A 74 -13.94 -2.94 -0.43
CA ALA A 74 -12.91 -3.00 -1.48
C ALA A 74 -13.50 -3.43 -2.84
N PRO A 75 -13.04 -2.87 -3.97
CA PRO A 75 -13.59 -3.16 -5.30
C PRO A 75 -13.59 -4.66 -5.61
N GLN A 76 -14.68 -5.12 -6.23
CA GLN A 76 -14.85 -6.53 -6.59
C GLN A 76 -14.89 -6.67 -8.11
N LEU A 77 -14.30 -7.75 -8.62
CA LEU A 77 -14.21 -8.02 -10.06
C LEU A 77 -15.58 -7.97 -10.75
N ARG A 78 -16.60 -8.61 -10.16
CA ARG A 78 -17.95 -8.60 -10.72
C ARG A 78 -18.54 -7.20 -10.87
N THR A 79 -18.31 -6.34 -9.87
CA THR A 79 -18.80 -4.97 -9.87
C THR A 79 -18.08 -4.15 -10.93
N LEU A 80 -16.74 -4.29 -11.01
CA LEU A 80 -15.94 -3.62 -12.03
C LEU A 80 -16.36 -4.02 -13.46
N VAL A 81 -16.67 -5.30 -13.69
CA VAL A 81 -17.18 -5.75 -15.00
C VAL A 81 -18.52 -5.08 -15.33
N THR A 82 -19.44 -4.97 -14.35
CA THR A 82 -20.70 -4.25 -14.55
C THR A 82 -20.51 -2.76 -14.78
N GLU A 83 -19.60 -2.12 -14.05
CA GLU A 83 -19.24 -0.71 -14.26
C GLU A 83 -18.71 -0.49 -15.68
N VAL A 84 -17.78 -1.33 -16.15
CA VAL A 84 -17.25 -1.26 -17.52
C VAL A 84 -18.35 -1.44 -18.56
N ALA A 85 -19.22 -2.44 -18.41
CA ALA A 85 -20.33 -2.65 -19.34
C ALA A 85 -21.29 -1.43 -19.40
N ALA A 86 -21.53 -0.77 -18.26
CA ALA A 86 -22.33 0.46 -18.21
C ALA A 86 -21.62 1.64 -18.89
N LEU A 87 -20.30 1.74 -18.76
CA LEU A 87 -19.49 2.76 -19.45
C LEU A 87 -19.49 2.55 -20.97
N GLU A 88 -19.45 1.30 -21.44
CA GLU A 88 -19.59 0.97 -22.87
C GLU A 88 -20.98 1.37 -23.39
N ALA A 89 -22.03 1.01 -22.65
CA ALA A 89 -23.40 1.32 -23.03
C ALA A 89 -23.71 2.83 -23.09
N SER A 90 -23.01 3.62 -22.27
CA SER A 90 -23.11 5.09 -22.25
C SER A 90 -22.20 5.78 -23.26
N GLY A 91 -21.36 5.03 -24.00
CA GLY A 91 -20.42 5.57 -24.98
C GLY A 91 -19.24 6.32 -24.37
N VAL A 92 -19.01 6.20 -23.05
CA VAL A 92 -17.86 6.81 -22.37
C VAL A 92 -16.57 6.11 -22.75
N ILE A 93 -16.63 4.79 -22.92
CA ILE A 93 -15.52 3.99 -23.43
C ILE A 93 -15.93 3.37 -24.76
N PRO A 94 -15.01 3.26 -25.74
CA PRO A 94 -15.29 2.57 -26.99
C PRO A 94 -15.68 1.11 -26.70
N PRO A 95 -16.36 0.39 -27.60
CA PRO A 95 -16.56 -1.05 -27.47
C PRO A 95 -15.24 -1.81 -27.63
N ALA A 96 -15.09 -2.96 -26.97
CA ALA A 96 -13.89 -3.77 -27.10
C ALA A 96 -13.75 -4.29 -28.55
N THR A 97 -12.74 -3.84 -29.28
CA THR A 97 -12.39 -4.35 -30.61
C THR A 97 -11.26 -5.37 -30.50
N LYS A 98 -11.21 -6.35 -31.41
CA LYS A 98 -10.18 -7.40 -31.39
C LYS A 98 -8.76 -6.89 -31.71
N GLU A 99 -8.64 -5.64 -32.15
CA GLU A 99 -7.39 -4.95 -32.44
C GLU A 99 -7.24 -3.72 -31.53
N ASP A 100 -6.82 -3.89 -30.28
CA ASP A 100 -6.53 -2.79 -29.35
C ASP A 100 -5.17 -2.13 -29.64
N VAL A 101 -4.94 -1.74 -30.90
CA VAL A 101 -3.78 -0.94 -31.31
C VAL A 101 -4.27 0.19 -32.21
N SER A 102 -4.78 1.27 -31.61
CA SER A 102 -4.98 2.52 -32.35
C SER A 102 -4.63 3.73 -31.49
N GLU A 103 -3.81 4.60 -32.06
CA GLU A 103 -3.46 5.94 -31.59
C GLU A 103 -4.72 6.73 -31.23
N GLY A 104 -4.99 6.86 -29.94
CA GLY A 104 -6.21 7.46 -29.38
C GLY A 104 -6.20 7.36 -27.85
N VAL A 105 -7.18 7.99 -27.20
CA VAL A 105 -7.31 7.98 -25.74
C VAL A 105 -7.29 6.54 -25.24
N ASP A 106 -6.35 6.24 -24.32
CA ASP A 106 -6.14 4.89 -23.81
C ASP A 106 -7.42 4.37 -23.14
N ARG A 107 -8.02 3.34 -23.74
CA ARG A 107 -9.20 2.64 -23.20
C ARG A 107 -8.97 2.21 -21.75
N ALA A 108 -7.78 1.72 -21.43
CA ALA A 108 -7.44 1.31 -20.08
C ALA A 108 -7.46 2.49 -19.12
N GLN A 109 -6.93 3.65 -19.54
CA GLN A 109 -6.98 4.89 -18.75
C GLN A 109 -8.42 5.36 -18.51
N LEU A 110 -9.30 5.26 -19.50
CA LEU A 110 -10.72 5.61 -19.33
C LEU A 110 -11.43 4.66 -18.36
N ILE A 111 -11.20 3.35 -18.47
CA ILE A 111 -11.75 2.36 -17.53
C ILE A 111 -11.28 2.65 -16.11
N VAL A 112 -9.97 2.84 -15.93
CA VAL A 112 -9.37 3.11 -14.63
C VAL A 112 -9.97 4.37 -14.01
N SER A 113 -10.08 5.46 -14.77
CA SER A 113 -10.53 6.75 -14.26
C SER A 113 -12.03 6.78 -13.92
N ASN A 114 -12.85 5.96 -14.58
CA ASN A 114 -14.31 5.98 -14.45
C ASN A 114 -14.89 4.79 -13.66
N THR A 115 -14.07 4.00 -12.98
CA THR A 115 -14.51 2.88 -12.14
C THR A 115 -14.19 3.10 -10.67
N SER A 116 -14.73 2.23 -9.80
CA SER A 116 -14.40 2.20 -8.37
C SER A 116 -12.92 1.92 -8.07
N LEU A 117 -12.12 1.58 -9.09
CA LEU A 117 -10.67 1.39 -8.99
C LEU A 117 -9.87 2.71 -9.04
N SER A 118 -10.48 3.79 -9.54
CA SER A 118 -9.82 5.06 -9.87
C SER A 118 -8.94 5.60 -8.74
N LYS A 119 -9.50 5.76 -7.53
CA LYS A 119 -8.77 6.32 -6.37
C LYS A 119 -7.51 5.53 -6.02
N TYR A 120 -7.56 4.20 -6.13
CA TYR A 120 -6.46 3.31 -5.79
C TYR A 120 -5.35 3.37 -6.85
N MET A 121 -5.74 3.50 -8.13
CA MET A 121 -4.77 3.65 -9.21
C MET A 121 -4.08 5.00 -9.18
N SER A 122 -4.82 6.09 -8.91
CA SER A 122 -4.22 7.42 -8.75
C SER A 122 -3.21 7.45 -7.60
N PHE A 123 -3.54 6.83 -6.47
CA PHE A 123 -2.60 6.68 -5.35
C PHE A 123 -1.35 5.91 -5.76
N PHE A 124 -1.51 4.75 -6.43
CA PHE A 124 -0.40 3.93 -6.88
C PHE A 124 0.50 4.64 -7.89
N ALA A 125 -0.10 5.33 -8.87
CA ALA A 125 0.64 6.09 -9.88
C ALA A 125 1.50 7.19 -9.23
N ASN A 126 0.96 7.89 -8.23
CA ASN A 126 1.72 8.88 -7.46
C ASN A 126 2.87 8.23 -6.66
N PHE A 127 2.62 7.08 -6.03
CA PHE A 127 3.65 6.30 -5.36
C PHE A 127 4.80 5.92 -6.31
N VAL A 128 4.49 5.37 -7.49
CA VAL A 128 5.49 5.01 -8.51
C VAL A 128 6.27 6.25 -8.97
N GLN A 129 5.59 7.35 -9.27
CA GLN A 129 6.24 8.60 -9.69
C GLN A 129 7.22 9.13 -8.64
N ARG A 130 6.89 9.01 -7.34
CA ARG A 130 7.80 9.39 -6.24
C ARG A 130 9.01 8.46 -6.15
N LEU A 131 8.82 7.16 -6.35
CA LEU A 131 9.92 6.19 -6.41
C LEU A 131 10.89 6.49 -7.56
N GLU A 132 10.36 6.76 -8.75
CA GLU A 132 11.17 7.10 -9.94
C GLU A 132 12.02 8.36 -9.71
N ARG A 133 11.43 9.41 -9.13
CA ARG A 133 12.16 10.64 -8.76
C ARG A 133 13.29 10.33 -7.78
N THR A 134 12.99 9.57 -6.73
CA THR A 134 13.98 9.20 -5.71
C THR A 134 15.12 8.38 -6.29
N ALA A 135 14.82 7.41 -7.16
CA ALA A 135 15.82 6.60 -7.84
C ALA A 135 16.71 7.45 -8.75
N THR A 136 16.11 8.33 -9.56
CA THR A 136 16.82 9.24 -10.46
C THR A 136 17.76 10.18 -9.68
N ASP A 137 17.28 10.76 -8.58
CA ASP A 137 18.09 11.64 -7.73
C ASP A 137 19.26 10.92 -7.08
N LYS A 138 19.06 9.66 -6.67
CA LYS A 138 20.15 8.83 -6.12
C LYS A 138 21.26 8.64 -7.16
N PHE A 139 20.90 8.25 -8.39
CA PHE A 139 21.88 8.08 -9.48
C PHE A 139 22.57 9.40 -9.84
N ARG A 140 21.85 10.53 -9.84
CA ARG A 140 22.44 11.85 -10.07
C ARG A 140 23.51 12.19 -9.01
N ARG A 141 23.19 12.00 -7.72
CA ARG A 141 24.12 12.26 -6.61
C ARG A 141 25.36 11.36 -6.65
N GLU A 142 25.19 10.09 -7.01
CA GLU A 142 26.31 9.16 -7.19
C GLU A 142 27.25 9.61 -8.31
N ARG A 143 26.71 10.10 -9.45
CA ARG A 143 27.50 10.65 -10.55
C ARG A 143 28.24 11.94 -10.16
N GLU A 144 27.58 12.86 -9.47
CA GLU A 144 28.19 14.11 -8.98
C GLU A 144 29.33 13.83 -8.00
N ARG A 145 29.14 12.87 -7.07
CA ARG A 145 30.18 12.45 -6.12
C ARG A 145 31.38 11.81 -6.81
N ALA A 146 31.15 10.98 -7.84
CA ALA A 146 32.23 10.38 -8.63
C ALA A 146 33.02 11.44 -9.42
N ALA A 147 32.33 12.44 -9.99
CA ALA A 147 32.96 13.52 -10.75
C ALA A 147 33.76 14.49 -9.84
N GLY A 148 33.27 14.79 -8.64
CA GLY A 148 33.98 15.62 -7.66
C GLY A 148 35.31 15.00 -7.23
N TRP A 149 35.38 13.67 -7.11
CA TRP A 149 36.62 12.98 -6.74
C TRP A 149 37.71 13.02 -7.83
N THR A 150 37.32 13.18 -9.10
CA THR A 150 38.26 13.28 -10.23
C THR A 150 38.79 14.69 -10.48
N ALA A 151 38.23 15.72 -9.82
CA ALA A 151 38.61 17.12 -10.05
C ALA A 151 39.67 17.65 -9.05
N ASP A 152 39.99 16.88 -8.01
CA ASP A 152 40.91 17.26 -6.93
C ASP A 152 42.33 16.65 -7.05
N PHE A 153 42.74 16.19 -8.25
CA PHE A 153 44.09 15.71 -8.56
C PHE A 153 44.67 16.36 -9.82
#